data_AF-A0A6L3IHR4-F1
#
_entry.id   AF-A0A6L3IHR4-F1
#
_cell.length_a   1.000
_cell.length_b   1.000
_cell.length_c   1.000
_cell.angle_alpha   90.00
_cell.angle_beta   90.00
_cell.angle_gamma   90.00
#
_symmetry.space_group_name_H-M   'P 1'
#
loop_
_entity.id
_entity.type
_entity.pdbx_description
1 polymer ?
#
loop_
_entity_poly.entity_id
_entity_poly.type
_entity_poly.pdbx_seq_one_letter_code
_entity_poly.pdbx_strand_id
1 'polypeptide(L)'
;LYAMLGISFFMSIMYPTQFSLALTDLGNNTKSGSAFLVMAIVGNACLPQLTAYMMHLNEHIYHIAYTIPMICFLFCAYYGWKGYKVID
;
A
#
# COMPACT_ATOMS: atom_id res chain seq x y z
N LEU A 1 16.37 11.84 11.82
CA LEU A 1 15.41 11.69 12.93
C LEU A 1 14.04 12.31 12.61
N TYR A 2 13.96 13.62 12.36
CA TYR A 2 12.70 14.31 12.02
C TYR A 2 11.98 13.72 10.80
N ALA A 3 12.71 13.34 9.75
CA ALA A 3 12.13 12.70 8.58
C ALA A 3 11.48 11.34 8.87
N MET A 4 12.08 10.52 9.74
CA MET A 4 11.49 9.23 10.15
C MET A 4 10.20 9.44 10.96
N LEU A 5 10.21 10.41 11.87
CA LEU A 5 9.02 10.78 12.66
C LEU A 5 7.87 11.24 11.76
N GLY A 6 8.17 12.07 10.75
CA GLY A 6 7.20 12.47 9.73
C GLY A 6 6.64 11.28 8.96
N ILE A 7 7.50 10.39 8.46
CA ILE A 7 7.08 9.21 7.69
C ILE A 7 6.18 8.28 8.53
N SER A 8 6.54 8.01 9.78
CA SER A 8 5.72 7.20 10.69
C SER A 8 4.34 7.82 10.94
N PHE A 9 4.27 9.15 11.07
CA PHE A 9 3.01 9.86 11.21
C PHE A 9 2.11 9.71 9.97
N PHE A 10 2.66 9.91 8.76
CA PHE A 10 1.91 9.74 7.52
C PHE A 10 1.46 8.29 7.29
N MET A 11 2.30 7.30 7.62
CA MET A 11 1.95 5.89 7.48
C MET A 11 0.80 5.46 8.38
N SER A 12 0.67 6.03 9.59
CA SER A 12 -0.40 5.67 10.52
C SER A 12 -1.80 6.03 10.02
N ILE A 13 -1.93 7.11 9.24
CA ILE A 13 -3.22 7.59 8.72
C ILE A 13 -3.56 6.90 7.39
N MET A 14 -2.55 6.41 6.66
CA MET A 14 -2.74 5.84 5.32
C MET A 14 -3.66 4.61 5.32
N TYR A 15 -3.43 3.63 6.19
CA TYR A 15 -4.25 2.42 6.23
C TYR A 15 -5.74 2.68 6.55
N PRO A 16 -6.10 3.41 7.63
CA PRO A 16 -7.51 3.67 7.93
C PRO A 16 -8.18 4.53 6.86
N THR A 17 -7.48 5.50 6.27
CA THR A 17 -8.07 6.31 5.19
C THR A 17 -8.33 5.51 3.93
N GLN A 18 -7.40 4.64 3.49
CA GLN A 18 -7.62 3.74 2.35
C GLN A 18 -8.78 2.77 2.60
N PHE A 19 -8.88 2.24 3.83
CA PHE A 19 -9.96 1.35 4.22
C PHE A 19 -11.33 2.07 4.20
N SER A 20 -11.39 3.31 4.70
CA SER A 20 -12.62 4.12 4.64
C SER A 20 -13.00 4.50 3.20
N LEU A 21 -12.03 4.91 2.37
CA LEU A 21 -12.25 5.26 0.96
C LEU A 21 -12.77 4.05 0.16
N ALA A 22 -12.19 2.87 0.35
CA ALA A 22 -12.59 1.65 -0.35
C ALA A 22 -14.00 1.14 0.03
N LEU A 23 -14.52 1.54 1.19
CA LEU A 23 -15.86 1.15 1.66
C LEU A 23 -16.92 2.23 1.44
N THR A 24 -16.51 3.43 1.02
CA THR A 24 -17.43 4.52 0.68
C THR A 24 -18.27 4.10 -0.54
N ASP A 25 -19.57 4.39 -0.52
CA ASP A 25 -20.53 4.06 -1.59
C ASP A 25 -20.85 2.55 -1.81
N LEU A 26 -20.29 1.64 -1.01
CA LEU A 26 -20.49 0.20 -1.21
C LEU A 26 -21.84 -0.35 -0.70
N GLY A 27 -22.60 0.46 0.05
CA GLY A 27 -23.95 0.14 0.53
C GLY A 27 -24.08 -1.24 1.19
N ASN A 28 -24.91 -2.11 0.60
CA ASN A 28 -25.15 -3.46 1.14
C ASN A 28 -23.93 -4.41 1.01
N ASN A 29 -22.94 -4.05 0.17
CA ASN A 29 -21.74 -4.85 -0.09
C ASN A 29 -20.55 -4.48 0.80
N THR A 30 -20.65 -3.47 1.68
CA THR A 30 -19.58 -3.04 2.61
C THR A 30 -19.02 -4.20 3.44
N LYS A 31 -19.85 -5.16 3.85
CA LYS A 31 -19.42 -6.34 4.62
C LYS A 31 -18.54 -7.30 3.80
N SER A 32 -18.82 -7.47 2.52
CA SER A 32 -18.01 -8.29 1.62
C SER A 32 -16.73 -7.55 1.23
N GLY A 33 -16.84 -6.26 0.90
CA GLY A 33 -15.70 -5.42 0.56
C GLY A 33 -14.67 -5.33 1.68
N SER A 34 -15.11 -5.20 2.94
CA SER A 34 -14.20 -5.18 4.10
C SER A 34 -13.48 -6.51 4.31
N ALA A 35 -14.15 -7.64 4.04
CA ALA A 35 -13.50 -8.95 4.07
C ALA A 35 -12.41 -9.08 3.00
N PHE A 36 -12.65 -8.60 1.78
CA PHE A 36 -11.63 -8.56 0.73
C PHE A 36 -10.45 -7.65 1.06
N LEU A 37 -10.70 -6.48 1.64
CA LEU A 37 -9.64 -5.57 2.10
C LEU A 37 -8.75 -6.23 3.17
N VAL A 38 -9.34 -6.96 4.12
CA VAL A 38 -8.58 -7.70 5.14
C VAL A 38 -7.79 -8.86 4.53
N MET A 39 -8.35 -9.57 3.55
CA MET A 39 -7.61 -10.62 2.84
C MET A 39 -6.43 -10.07 2.04
N ALA A 40 -6.53 -8.85 1.52
CA ALA A 40 -5.44 -8.18 0.79
C ALA A 40 -4.19 -7.91 1.66
N ILE A 41 -4.30 -7.98 3.00
CA ILE A 41 -3.15 -7.90 3.92
C ILE A 41 -2.10 -8.98 3.61
N VAL A 42 -2.49 -10.09 2.98
CA VAL A 42 -1.54 -11.13 2.49
C VAL A 42 -0.44 -10.55 1.59
N GLY A 43 -0.70 -9.42 0.92
CA GLY A 43 0.30 -8.69 0.14
C GLY A 43 1.55 -8.30 0.95
N ASN A 44 1.42 -8.12 2.27
CA ASN A 44 2.55 -7.87 3.16
C ASN A 44 3.50 -9.07 3.30
N ALA A 45 3.09 -10.29 2.95
CA ALA A 45 4.01 -11.43 2.86
C ALA A 45 4.69 -11.48 1.48
N CYS A 46 3.96 -11.12 0.42
CA CYS A 46 4.47 -11.15 -0.95
C CYS A 46 5.47 -10.03 -1.24
N LEU A 47 5.19 -8.78 -0.85
CA LEU A 47 6.02 -7.62 -1.19
C LEU A 47 7.42 -7.65 -0.55
N PRO A 48 7.59 -7.98 0.75
CA PRO A 48 8.91 -8.11 1.36
C PRO A 48 9.69 -9.28 0.78
N GLN A 49 9.02 -10.40 0.47
CA GLN A 49 9.69 -11.56 -0.12
C GLN A 49 10.18 -11.26 -1.54
N LEU A 50 9.38 -10.52 -2.33
CA LEU A 50 9.79 -10.06 -3.66
C LEU A 50 10.98 -9.09 -3.56
N THR A 51 10.96 -8.18 -2.59
CA THR A 51 12.07 -7.25 -2.35
C THR A 51 13.33 -7.99 -1.93
N ALA A 52 13.23 -8.98 -1.03
CA ALA A 52 14.35 -9.82 -0.59
C ALA A 52 14.93 -10.66 -1.74
N TYR A 53 14.08 -11.22 -2.60
CA TYR A 53 14.52 -11.95 -3.79
C TYR A 53 15.31 -11.06 -4.75
N MET A 54 14.81 -9.83 -4.99
CA MET A 54 15.48 -8.86 -5.85
C MET A 54 16.80 -8.33 -5.26
N MET A 55 16.91 -8.26 -3.93
CA MET A 55 18.18 -8.00 -3.24
C MET A 55 19.19 -9.14 -3.45
N HIS A 56 18.75 -10.40 -3.43
CA HIS A 56 19.61 -11.57 -3.60
C HIS A 56 20.15 -11.73 -5.03
N LEU A 57 19.38 -11.32 -6.04
CA LEU A 57 19.81 -11.38 -7.45
C LEU A 57 20.83 -10.30 -7.84
N ASN A 58 20.89 -9.19 -7.10
CA ASN A 58 21.70 -8.01 -7.44
C ASN A 58 22.56 -7.55 -6.25
N GLU A 59 23.45 -8.42 -5.76
CA GLU A 59 24.32 -8.15 -4.61
C GLU A 59 25.17 -6.87 -4.74
N HIS A 60 25.48 -6.43 -5.97
CA HIS A 60 26.26 -5.22 -6.24
C HIS A 60 25.44 -3.92 -6.25
N ILE A 61 24.10 -3.97 -6.37
CA ILE A 61 23.24 -2.78 -6.45
C ILE A 61 21.98 -2.97 -5.59
N TYR A 62 22.15 -2.92 -4.28
CA TYR A 62 21.06 -2.94 -3.29
C TYR A 62 20.04 -1.79 -3.48
N HIS A 63 20.44 -0.70 -4.14
CA HIS A 63 19.55 0.43 -4.43
C HIS A 63 18.34 0.05 -5.29
N ILE A 64 18.47 -0.93 -6.18
CA ILE A 64 17.39 -1.35 -7.08
C ILE A 64 16.23 -1.98 -6.29
N ALA A 65 16.51 -2.65 -5.17
CA ALA A 65 15.47 -3.24 -4.34
C ALA A 65 14.51 -2.20 -3.74
N TYR A 66 14.98 -0.97 -3.49
CA TYR A 66 14.11 0.13 -3.03
C TYR A 66 13.13 0.63 -4.09
N THR A 67 13.31 0.26 -5.36
CA THR A 67 12.37 0.58 -6.44
C THR A 67 11.02 -0.11 -6.22
N ILE A 68 11.00 -1.29 -5.60
CA ILE A 68 9.76 -2.04 -5.32
C ILE A 68 8.87 -1.29 -4.31
N PRO A 69 9.35 -0.93 -3.10
CA PRO A 69 8.61 -0.07 -2.19
C PRO A 69 8.19 1.26 -2.81
N MET A 70 9.06 1.88 -3.61
CA MET A 70 8.77 3.15 -4.31
C MET A 70 7.55 3.04 -5.22
N ILE A 71 7.47 2.00 -6.06
CA ILE A 71 6.32 1.77 -6.95
C ILE A 71 5.06 1.50 -6.13
N CYS A 72 5.16 0.74 -5.04
CA CYS A 72 4.02 0.45 -4.17
C CYS A 72 3.45 1.74 -3.53
N PHE A 73 4.32 2.62 -3.02
CA PHE A 73 3.92 3.92 -2.49
C PHE A 73 3.30 4.83 -3.55
N LEU A 74 3.83 4.82 -4.78
CA LEU A 74 3.24 5.55 -5.91
C LEU A 74 1.81 5.08 -6.20
N PHE A 75 1.57 3.77 -6.19
CA PHE A 75 0.23 3.20 -6.34
C PHE A 75 -0.71 3.61 -5.20
N CYS A 76 -0.25 3.56 -3.95
CA CYS A 76 -1.03 4.03 -2.79
C CYS A 76 -1.37 5.52 -2.90
N ALA A 77 -0.42 6.36 -3.32
CA ALA A 77 -0.63 7.80 -3.52
C ALA A 77 -1.62 8.08 -4.65
N TYR A 78 -1.52 7.34 -5.76
CA TYR A 78 -2.48 7.44 -6.87
C TYR A 78 -3.90 7.06 -6.43
N TYR A 79 -4.05 5.98 -5.66
CA TYR A 79 -5.34 5.56 -5.12
C TYR A 79 -5.98 6.65 -4.25
N GLY A 80 -5.20 7.27 -3.35
CA GLY A 80 -5.66 8.37 -2.50
C GLY A 80 -6.02 9.65 -3.24
N TRP A 81 -5.34 9.97 -4.36
CA TRP A 81 -5.61 11.19 -5.12
C TRP A 81 -6.81 11.04 -6.06
N LYS A 82 -6.81 9.99 -6.90
CA LYS A 82 -7.77 9.86 -8.01
C LYS A 82 -8.50 8.53 -8.03
N GLY A 83 -7.92 7.48 -7.44
CA GLY A 83 -8.49 6.14 -7.46
C GLY A 83 -9.71 5.91 -6.57
N TYR A 84 -9.96 6.78 -5.58
CA TYR A 84 -11.16 6.69 -4.73
C TYR A 84 -12.44 7.14 -5.41
N LYS A 85 -12.34 7.93 -6.49
CA LYS A 85 -13.50 8.35 -7.25
C LYS A 85 -13.93 7.18 -8.12
N VAL A 86 -14.96 6.47 -7.68
CA VAL A 86 -15.74 5.58 -8.54
C VAL A 86 -16.23 6.47 -9.69
N ILE A 87 -15.64 6.28 -10.87
CA ILE A 87 -16.12 6.93 -12.08
C ILE A 87 -17.38 6.15 -12.43
N ASP A 88 -18.54 6.77 -12.17
CA ASP A 88 -19.82 6.43 -12.80
C ASP A 88 -19.63 6.24 -14.32
#